data_AF-A0A1C6NI31-F1
#
_entry.id   AF-A0A1C6NI31-F1
#
_cell.length_a   1.000
_cell.length_b   1.000
_cell.length_c   1.000
_cell.angle_alpha   90.00
_cell.angle_beta   90.00
_cell.angle_gamma   90.00
#
_symmetry.space_group_name_H-M   'P 1'
#
loop_
_entity.id
_entity.type
_entity.pdbx_description
1 polymer ?
#
loop_
_entity_poly.entity_id
_entity_poly.type
_entity_poly.pdbx_seq_one_letter_code
_entity_poly.pdbx_strand_id
1 'polypeptide(L)' 'MDIVQQHMLDSYRAARHGEAPPPLPGTHDRDVLRGLRRRIRAWAAAHRPPYA' A
#
# COMPACT_ATOMS: atom_id res chain seq x y z
N MET A 1 8.75 13.79 12.46
CA MET A 1 8.03 12.55 12.83
C MET A 1 7.74 11.81 11.54
N ASP A 2 8.21 10.56 11.45
CA ASP A 2 7.94 9.66 10.32
C ASP A 2 6.67 8.84 10.56
N ILE A 3 5.98 8.41 9.48
CA ILE A 3 4.73 7.67 9.55
C ILE A 3 4.89 6.32 10.26
N VAL A 4 6.05 5.68 10.12
CA VAL A 4 6.37 4.43 10.82
C VAL A 4 6.56 4.68 12.32
N GLN A 5 7.24 5.76 12.69
CA GLN A 5 7.45 6.15 14.09
C GLN A 5 6.13 6.51 14.78
N GLN A 6 5.25 7.25 14.08
CA GLN A 6 3.90 7.55 14.58
C GLN A 6 3.09 6.27 14.79
N HIS A 7 3.12 5.35 13.81
CA HIS A 7 2.41 4.07 13.91
C HIS A 7 2.89 3.22 15.10
N MET A 8 4.19 3.25 15.42
CA MET A 8 4.72 2.57 16.61
C MET A 8 4.13 3.14 17.91
N LEU A 9 4.07 4.46 18.03
CA LEU A 9 3.50 5.14 19.20
C LEU A 9 1.99 4.86 19.35
N ASP A 10 1.25 4.92 18.24
CA ASP A 10 -0.19 4.67 18.24
C ASP A 10 -0.51 3.20 18.53
N SER A 11 0.31 2.26 18.05
CA SER A 11 0.17 0.84 18.38
C SER A 11 0.44 0.58 19.87
N TYR A 12 1.45 1.24 20.44
CA TYR A 12 1.73 1.15 21.87
C TYR A 12 0.57 1.74 22.71
N ARG A 13 0.01 2.87 22.29
CA ARG A 13 -1.18 3.45 22.93
C ARG A 13 -2.36 2.49 22.86
N ALA A 14 -2.68 1.96 21.68
CA ALA A 14 -3.79 1.02 21.50
C ALA A 14 -3.64 -0.23 22.40
N ALA A 15 -2.43 -0.80 22.44
CA ALA A 15 -2.13 -1.94 23.30
C ALA A 15 -2.33 -1.63 24.79
N ARG A 16 -1.98 -0.41 25.23
CA ARG A 16 -2.19 0.03 26.61
C ARG A 16 -3.66 0.25 26.98
N HIS A 17 -4.49 0.63 26.02
CA HIS A 17 -5.93 0.86 26.23
C HIS A 17 -6.79 -0.37 25.91
N GLY A 18 -6.20 -1.47 25.45
CA GLY A 18 -6.93 -2.67 25.02
C GLY A 18 -7.71 -2.45 23.71
N GLU A 19 -7.32 -1.46 22.93
CA GLU A 19 -7.94 -1.11 21.65
C GLU A 19 -7.30 -1.88 20.50
N ALA A 20 -8.03 -1.98 19.38
CA ALA A 20 -7.50 -2.59 18.17
C ALA A 20 -6.31 -1.77 17.63
N PRO A 21 -5.24 -2.43 17.15
CA PRO A 21 -4.08 -1.73 16.61
C PRO A 21 -4.47 -0.92 15.36
N PRO A 22 -3.83 0.25 15.14
CA PRO A 22 -4.06 1.06 13.95
C PRO A 22 -3.68 0.26 12.69
N PRO A 23 -4.32 0.54 11.54
CA PRO A 23 -3.99 -0.13 10.29
C PRO A 23 -2.52 0.10 9.92
N LEU A 24 -1.88 -0.91 9.30
CA LEU A 24 -0.49 -0.77 8.90
C LEU A 24 -0.34 0.36 7.86
N PRO A 25 0.67 1.23 8.02
CA PRO A 25 0.99 2.23 7.02
C PRO A 25 1.38 1.55 5.70
N GLY A 26 1.04 2.18 4.57
CA GLY A 26 1.34 1.68 3.23
C GLY A 26 0.45 0.54 2.73
N THR A 27 -0.58 0.13 3.48
CA THR A 27 -1.57 -0.85 2.99
C THR A 27 -2.33 -0.29 1.78
N HIS A 28 -2.79 0.96 1.87
CA HIS A 28 -3.46 1.64 0.76
C HIS A 28 -2.52 1.79 -0.46
N ASP A 29 -1.27 2.17 -0.22
CA ASP A 29 -0.27 2.37 -1.27
C ASP A 29 -0.01 1.07 -2.05
N ARG A 30 -0.02 -0.09 -1.39
CA ARG A 30 0.13 -1.39 -2.07
C ARG A 30 -1.02 -1.67 -3.04
N ASP A 31 -2.25 -1.33 -2.68
CA ASP A 31 -3.41 -1.52 -3.56
C ASP A 31 -3.38 -0.55 -4.75
N VAL A 32 -2.98 0.70 -4.51
CA VAL A 32 -2.74 1.69 -5.58
C VAL A 32 -1.65 1.19 -6.54
N LEU A 33 -0.52 0.69 -6.02
CA LEU A 33 0.57 0.15 -6.83
C LEU A 33 0.15 -1.09 -7.63
N ARG A 34 -0.67 -1.98 -7.05
CA ARG A 34 -1.24 -3.14 -7.77
C ARG A 34 -2.15 -2.68 -8.92
N GLY A 35 -3.02 -1.70 -8.66
CA GLY A 35 -3.90 -1.11 -9.67
C GLY A 35 -3.11 -0.48 -10.83
N LEU A 36 -2.10 0.33 -10.49
CA LEU A 36 -1.21 0.95 -11.46
C LEU A 36 -0.46 -0.09 -12.30
N ARG A 37 0.13 -1.11 -11.65
CA ARG A 37 0.81 -2.22 -12.33
C ARG A 37 -0.11 -2.95 -13.29
N ARG A 38 -1.37 -3.19 -12.92
CA ARG A 38 -2.37 -3.82 -13.80
C ARG A 38 -2.65 -2.95 -15.02
N ARG A 39 -2.80 -1.64 -14.82
CA ARG A 39 -3.05 -0.68 -15.91
C ARG A 39 -1.87 -0.59 -16.88
N ILE A 40 -0.64 -0.54 -16.37
CA ILE A 40 0.58 -0.56 -17.18
C ILE A 40 0.66 -1.84 -18.01
N ARG A 41 0.37 -3.01 -17.42
CA ARG A 41 0.34 -4.28 -18.17
C ARG A 41 -0.70 -4.31 -19.27
N ALA A 42 -1.92 -3.84 -18.97
CA ALA A 42 -2.99 -3.77 -19.96
C ALA A 42 -2.62 -2.83 -21.12
N TRP A 43 -2.04 -1.67 -20.80
CA TRP A 43 -1.55 -0.73 -21.78
C TRP A 43 -0.44 -1.35 -22.64
N ALA A 44 0.56 -1.99 -22.04
CA ALA A 44 1.66 -2.64 -22.75
C ALA A 44 1.19 -3.80 -23.65
N ALA A 45 0.17 -4.56 -23.22
CA ALA A 45 -0.43 -5.61 -24.02
C ALA A 45 -1.19 -5.04 -25.24
N ALA A 46 -1.93 -3.95 -25.05
CA ALA A 46 -2.68 -3.29 -26.13
C ALA A 46 -1.77 -2.61 -27.16
N HIS A 47 -0.58 -2.16 -26.75
CA HIS A 47 0.39 -1.48 -27.62
C HIS A 47 1.57 -2.39 -27.99
N ARG A 48 1.41 -3.72 -27.84
CA ARG A 48 2.45 -4.67 -28.21
C ARG A 48 2.65 -4.61 -29.73
N PRO A 49 3.88 -4.34 -30.23
CA PRO A 49 4.13 -4.23 -31.66
C PRO A 49 3.87 -5.58 -32.36
N PRO A 50 3.36 -5.57 -33.61
CA PRO A 50 2.91 -6.77 -34.33
C PRO A 50 4.02 -7.69 -34.86
N TYR A 51 5.26 -7.59 -34.38
CA TYR A 51 6.36 -8.47 -34.80
C TYR A 51 7.04 -9.12 -33.59
N ALA A 52 6.88 -10.44 -33.48
CA ALA A 52 7.66 -11.37 -32.68
C ALA A 52 7.87 -12.64 -33.52
#